data_AF-A0A399YQJ0-F1
#
_entry.id   AF-A0A399YQJ0-F1
#
_cell.length_a   1.000
_cell.length_b   1.000
_cell.length_c   1.000
_cell.angle_alpha   90.00
_cell.angle_beta   90.00
_cell.angle_gamma   90.00
#
_symmetry.space_group_name_H-M   'P 1'
#
loop_
_entity.id
_entity.type
_entity.pdbx_description
1 polymer ?
#
loop_
_entity_poly.entity_id
_entity_poly.type
_entity_poly.pdbx_seq_one_letter_code
_entity_poly.pdbx_strand_id
1 'polypeptide(L)' 'DLTAFEERMGASDLAAAVDADSAEARALGLSSTPTFLVNTALVRGAQPVEHFRQVIAQELERAGSAD' A
#
# COMPACT_ATOMS: atom_id res chain seq x y z
N ASP A 1 -10.72 21.91 0.86
CA ASP A 1 -12.10 22.40 0.78
C ASP A 1 -12.99 21.35 1.44
N LEU A 2 -13.66 21.70 2.54
CA LEU A 2 -14.53 20.75 3.25
C LEU A 2 -15.85 20.51 2.49
N THR A 3 -16.36 21.53 1.83
CA THR A 3 -17.57 21.43 1.01
C THR A 3 -17.38 20.41 -0.11
N ALA A 4 -16.27 20.53 -0.85
CA ALA A 4 -15.95 19.57 -1.92
C ALA A 4 -15.77 18.13 -1.41
N PHE A 5 -15.26 17.95 -0.18
CA PHE A 5 -15.14 16.64 0.45
C PHE A 5 -16.51 16.05 0.79
N GLU A 6 -17.37 16.82 1.44
CA GLU A 6 -18.72 16.38 1.85
C GLU A 6 -19.59 16.01 0.64
N GLU A 7 -19.53 16.81 -0.44
CA GLU A 7 -20.24 16.54 -1.69
C GLU A 7 -19.83 15.21 -2.34
N ARG A 8 -18.57 14.81 -2.19
CA ARG A 8 -18.01 13.62 -2.82
C ARG A 8 -17.97 12.40 -1.89
N MET A 9 -18.16 12.56 -0.58
CA MET A 9 -18.03 11.49 0.41
C MET A 9 -18.88 10.23 0.10
N GLY A 10 -20.08 10.40 -0.49
CA GLY A 10 -20.99 9.31 -0.86
C GLY A 10 -20.99 8.95 -2.35
N ALA A 11 -20.03 9.47 -3.11
CA ALA A 11 -19.94 9.27 -4.55
C ALA A 11 -19.75 7.80 -4.92
N SER A 12 -20.61 7.26 -5.78
CA SER A 12 -20.56 5.86 -6.19
C SER A 12 -19.29 5.48 -6.96
N ASP A 13 -18.72 6.41 -7.72
CA ASP A 13 -17.43 6.24 -8.40
C ASP A 13 -16.27 6.10 -7.40
N LEU A 14 -16.31 6.82 -6.28
CA LEU A 14 -15.30 6.69 -5.23
C LEU A 14 -15.50 5.41 -4.42
N ALA A 15 -16.74 5.02 -4.12
CA ALA A 15 -17.03 3.73 -3.49
C ALA A 15 -16.53 2.56 -4.35
N ALA A 16 -16.79 2.59 -5.65
CA ALA A 16 -16.28 1.59 -6.59
C ALA A 16 -14.74 1.54 -6.63
N ALA A 17 -14.07 2.69 -6.53
CA ALA A 17 -12.61 2.75 -6.46
C ALA A 17 -12.07 2.10 -5.16
N VAL A 18 -12.71 2.35 -4.02
CA VAL A 18 -12.35 1.72 -2.73
C VAL A 18 -12.55 0.20 -2.77
N ASP A 19 -13.65 -0.26 -3.37
CA ASP A 19 -13.95 -1.68 -3.50
C ASP A 19 -12.95 -2.39 -4.43
N ALA A 20 -12.56 -1.74 -5.54
CA ALA A 20 -11.57 -2.25 -6.48
C ALA A 20 -10.19 -2.40 -5.83
N ASP A 21 -9.71 -1.37 -5.13
CA ASP A 21 -8.43 -1.40 -4.40
C ASP A 21 -8.42 -2.48 -3.30
N SER A 22 -9.52 -2.59 -2.55
CA SER A 22 -9.70 -3.62 -1.52
C SER A 22 -9.77 -5.04 -2.11
N ALA A 23 -10.28 -5.19 -3.34
CA ALA A 23 -10.32 -6.48 -4.03
C ALA A 23 -8.93 -6.87 -4.57
N GLU A 24 -8.18 -5.91 -5.10
CA GLU A 24 -6.80 -6.13 -5.56
C GLU A 24 -5.90 -6.59 -4.40
N ALA A 25 -5.94 -5.89 -3.25
CA ALA A 25 -5.18 -6.28 -2.07
C ALA A 25 -5.48 -7.73 -1.64
N ARG A 26 -6.76 -8.12 -1.63
CA ARG A 26 -7.18 -9.49 -1.30
C ARG A 26 -6.72 -10.51 -2.35
N ALA A 27 -6.75 -10.16 -3.64
CA ALA A 27 -6.26 -11.02 -4.72
C ALA A 27 -4.75 -11.27 -4.61
N LEU A 28 -3.99 -10.29 -4.08
CA LEU A 28 -2.58 -10.41 -3.74
C LEU A 28 -2.31 -11.14 -2.41
N GLY A 29 -3.37 -11.61 -1.72
CA GLY A 29 -3.27 -12.29 -0.43
C GLY A 29 -3.03 -11.36 0.78
N LEU A 30 -3.24 -10.05 0.60
CA LEU A 30 -3.09 -9.04 1.65
C LEU A 30 -4.43 -8.86 2.38
N SER A 31 -4.48 -9.22 3.66
CA SER A 31 -5.73 -9.27 4.44
C SER A 31 -5.67 -8.50 5.77
N SER A 32 -4.60 -7.77 6.03
CA SER A 32 -4.39 -7.03 7.28
C SER A 32 -3.77 -5.66 7.04
N THR A 33 -3.99 -4.74 7.96
CA THR A 33 -3.38 -3.40 7.95
C THR A 33 -2.58 -3.14 9.24
N PRO A 34 -1.52 -2.31 9.19
CA PRO A 34 -0.88 -1.82 7.97
C PRO A 34 -0.06 -2.95 7.30
N THR A 35 -0.04 -2.95 5.97
CA THR A 35 0.82 -3.81 5.14
C THR A 35 1.44 -2.94 4.05
N PHE A 36 2.73 -3.12 3.81
CA PHE A 36 3.47 -2.40 2.77
C PHE A 36 4.13 -3.42 1.84
N LEU A 37 4.15 -3.10 0.55
CA LEU A 37 4.94 -3.81 -0.45
C LEU A 37 6.05 -2.86 -0.93
N VAL A 38 7.30 -3.18 -0.61
CA VAL A 38 8.48 -2.46 -1.07
C VAL A 38 9.11 -3.32 -2.15
N ASN A 39 8.85 -2.99 -3.41
CA ASN A 39 9.28 -3.79 -4.56
C ASN A 39 8.81 -5.26 -4.42
N THR A 40 9.69 -6.22 -4.13
CA THR A 40 9.32 -7.62 -3.91
C THR A 40 9.18 -7.99 -2.42
N ALA A 41 9.55 -7.09 -1.52
CA ALA A 41 9.53 -7.30 -0.08
C ALA A 41 8.20 -6.89 0.56
N LEU A 42 7.61 -7.80 1.35
CA LEU A 42 6.38 -7.57 2.09
C LEU A 42 6.66 -7.23 3.56
N VAL A 43 6.19 -6.07 4.02
CA VAL A 43 6.29 -5.63 5.41
C VAL A 43 4.89 -5.65 6.05
N ARG A 44 4.68 -6.51 7.04
CA ARG A 44 3.37 -6.68 7.71
C ARG A 44 3.38 -6.08 9.12
N GLY A 45 2.28 -5.43 9.45
CA GLY A 45 2.05 -4.83 10.76
C GLY A 45 2.77 -3.48 10.92
N ALA A 46 2.48 -2.81 12.03
CA ALA A 46 3.16 -1.58 12.39
C ALA A 46 4.61 -1.90 12.77
N GLN A 47 5.57 -1.48 11.95
CA GLN A 47 6.99 -1.68 12.17
C GLN A 47 7.69 -0.35 12.50
N PRO A 48 8.81 -0.36 13.22
CA PRO A 48 9.65 0.82 13.40
C PRO A 48 10.24 1.33 12.09
N VAL A 49 10.55 2.62 12.02
CA VAL A 49 11.12 3.24 10.80
C VAL A 49 12.46 2.61 10.39
N GLU A 50 13.25 2.11 11.33
CA GLU A 50 14.50 1.40 11.08
C GLU A 50 14.29 0.15 10.23
N HIS A 51 13.19 -0.58 10.45
CA HIS A 51 12.85 -1.76 9.66
C HIS A 51 12.59 -1.39 8.20
N PHE A 52 11.84 -0.31 7.95
CA PHE A 52 11.60 0.18 6.61
C PHE A 52 12.89 0.60 5.91
N ARG A 53 13.78 1.34 6.59
CA ARG A 53 15.09 1.73 6.02
C ARG A 53 15.90 0.52 5.59
N GLN A 54 15.92 -0.53 6.42
CA GLN A 54 16.62 -1.77 6.10
C GLN A 54 16.02 -2.47 4.88
N VAL A 55 14.70 -2.64 4.82
CA VAL A 55 14.02 -3.29 3.70
C VAL A 55 14.25 -2.51 2.40
N ILE A 56 14.15 -1.18 2.43
CA ILE A 56 14.39 -0.35 1.25
C ILE A 56 15.84 -0.47 0.76
N ALA A 57 16.82 -0.46 1.67
CA ALA A 57 18.22 -0.64 1.30
C ALA A 57 18.46 -2.01 0.62
N GLN A 58 17.86 -3.08 1.16
CA GLN A 58 17.96 -4.42 0.57
C GLN A 58 17.33 -4.50 -0.82
N GLU A 59 16.15 -3.90 -1.02
CA GLU A 59 15.49 -3.91 -2.34
C GLU A 59 16.21 -3.03 -3.36
N LEU A 60 16.88 -1.95 -2.94
CA LEU A 60 17.76 -1.15 -3.81
C LEU A 60 19.00 -1.93 -4.26
N GLU A 61 19.65 -2.64 -3.34
CA GLU A 61 20.79 -3.51 -3.68
C GLU A 61 20.38 -4.60 -4.67
N ARG A 62 19.22 -5.23 -4.47
CA ARG A 62 18.67 -6.23 -5.41
C ARG A 62 18.39 -5.61 -6.78
N ALA A 63 17.78 -4.44 -6.82
CA ALA A 63 17.46 -3.76 -8.08
C ALA A 63 18.71 -3.36 -8.86
N GLY A 64 19.78 -2.93 -8.18
CA GLY A 64 21.06 -2.58 -8.80
C GLY A 64 21.96 -3.77 -9.14
N SER A 65 21.65 -4.97 -8.62
CA SER A 65 22.37 -6.22 -8.95
C SER A 65 21.71 -7.01 -10.08
N ALA A 66 20.59 -6.51 -10.62
CA ALA A 66 19.80 -7.18 -11.66
C ALA A 66 20.20 -6.79 -13.11
N ASP A 67 21.35 -6.13 -13.28
CA ASP A 67 21.99 -5.83 -14.57
C ASP A 67 22.93 -6.96 -15.04
#